data_AF-A0A4Q5SKH3-F1
#
_entry.id   AF-A0A4Q5SKH3-F1
#
_cell.length_a   1.000
_cell.length_b   1.000
_cell.length_c   1.000
_cell.angle_alpha   90.00
_cell.angle_beta   90.00
_cell.angle_gamma   90.00
#
_symmetry.space_group_name_H-M   'P 1'
#
loop_
_entity.id
_entity.type
_entity.pdbx_description
1 polymer ?
#
loop_
_entity_poly.entity_id
_entity_poly.type
_entity_poly.pdbx_seq_one_letter_code
_entity_poly.pdbx_strand_id
1 'polypeptide(L)'
;MFCRIYTFINEQEIESWINLIAELIAAEVIDSKYVDKSGFLLEIRRNEDYDKQKAKEFPDGFLYFPFCIEIEIDELIISPSTISDINKILKKLWDNKKAAVTSSPFEQLLSKSGGYKNRETPWI
;
A
#
# COMPACT_ATOMS: atom_id res chain seq x y z
N MET A 1 -10.90 9.80 -5.36
CA MET A 1 -9.44 10.00 -5.23
C MET A 1 -8.72 8.65 -5.16
N PHE A 2 -7.51 8.56 -5.71
CA PHE A 2 -6.69 7.34 -5.66
C PHE A 2 -5.47 7.51 -4.75
N CYS A 3 -5.14 6.45 -4.02
CA CYS A 3 -3.91 6.28 -3.28
C CYS A 3 -3.29 4.95 -3.72
N ARG A 4 -2.00 4.95 -4.04
CA ARG A 4 -1.29 3.74 -4.45
C ARG A 4 -0.13 3.47 -3.52
N ILE A 5 -0.05 2.27 -2.96
CA ILE A 5 1.11 1.81 -2.21
C ILE A 5 1.87 0.83 -3.08
N TYR A 6 3.04 1.24 -3.57
CA TYR A 6 3.97 0.35 -4.23
C TYR A 6 4.65 -0.52 -3.18
N THR A 7 4.68 -1.84 -3.38
CA THR A 7 5.19 -2.77 -2.38
C THR A 7 5.92 -3.95 -2.98
N PHE A 8 6.92 -4.44 -2.24
CA PHE A 8 7.68 -5.63 -2.59
C PHE A 8 7.18 -6.83 -1.77
N ILE A 9 6.14 -7.49 -2.28
CA ILE A 9 5.59 -8.74 -1.78
C ILE A 9 5.68 -9.83 -2.87
N ASN A 10 5.58 -11.09 -2.49
CA ASN A 10 5.52 -12.19 -3.46
C ASN A 10 4.07 -12.51 -3.85
N GLU A 11 3.89 -13.06 -5.05
CA GLU A 11 2.57 -13.44 -5.55
C GLU A 11 1.86 -14.46 -4.65
N GLN A 12 2.61 -15.40 -4.07
CA GLN A 12 2.07 -16.43 -3.17
C GLN A 12 1.56 -15.84 -1.84
N GLU A 13 1.90 -14.58 -1.52
CA GLU A 13 1.51 -13.91 -0.29
C GLU A 13 0.24 -13.06 -0.45
N ILE A 14 -0.27 -12.84 -1.68
CA ILE A 14 -1.35 -11.88 -1.96
C ILE A 14 -2.60 -12.18 -1.14
N GLU A 15 -3.10 -13.42 -1.18
CA GLU A 15 -4.32 -13.82 -0.48
C GLU A 15 -4.17 -13.63 1.05
N SER A 16 -3.01 -13.98 1.59
CA SER A 16 -2.69 -13.74 3.01
C SER A 16 -2.68 -12.26 3.35
N TRP A 17 -2.15 -11.40 2.47
CA TRP A 17 -2.14 -9.95 2.65
C TRP A 17 -3.53 -9.34 2.55
N ILE A 18 -4.38 -9.79 1.63
CA ILE A 18 -5.78 -9.35 1.51
C ILE A 18 -6.53 -9.63 2.81
N ASN A 19 -6.50 -10.87 3.29
CA ASN A 19 -7.17 -11.25 4.54
C ASN A 19 -6.65 -10.46 5.74
N LEU A 20 -5.32 -10.33 5.85
CA LEU A 20 -4.69 -9.58 6.94
C LEU A 20 -5.04 -8.09 6.90
N ILE A 21 -5.08 -7.48 5.72
CA ILE A 21 -5.48 -6.08 5.56
C ILE A 21 -6.93 -5.91 5.95
N ALA A 22 -7.83 -6.76 5.44
CA ALA A 22 -9.25 -6.71 5.75
C ALA A 22 -9.50 -6.78 7.27
N GLU A 23 -8.85 -7.71 7.97
CA GLU A 23 -8.91 -7.80 9.44
C GLU A 23 -8.35 -6.53 10.11
N LEU A 24 -7.19 -6.05 9.65
CA LEU A 24 -6.49 -4.89 10.23
C LEU A 24 -7.30 -3.59 10.18
N ILE A 25 -8.07 -3.40 9.10
CA ILE A 25 -8.88 -2.20 8.90
C ILE A 25 -10.37 -2.43 9.17
N ALA A 26 -10.77 -3.62 9.64
CA ALA A 26 -12.16 -4.00 9.85
C ALA A 26 -13.03 -3.76 8.58
N ALA A 27 -12.59 -4.37 7.49
CA ALA A 27 -13.21 -4.34 6.18
C ALA A 27 -13.66 -5.73 5.75
N GLU A 28 -14.48 -5.80 4.71
CA GLU A 28 -14.97 -7.06 4.15
C GLU A 28 -14.12 -7.46 2.93
N VAL A 29 -13.78 -8.75 2.85
CA VAL A 29 -13.18 -9.33 1.64
C VAL A 29 -14.30 -9.64 0.67
N ILE A 30 -14.36 -8.94 -0.46
CA ILE A 30 -15.38 -9.19 -1.49
C ILE A 30 -14.92 -10.29 -2.45
N ASP A 31 -13.62 -10.36 -2.72
CA ASP A 31 -12.99 -11.38 -3.56
C ASP A 31 -11.51 -11.54 -3.14
N SER A 32 -10.86 -12.58 -3.62
CA SER A 32 -9.45 -12.96 -3.41
C SER A 32 -8.41 -11.83 -3.59
N LYS A 33 -8.79 -10.71 -4.21
CA LYS A 33 -7.95 -9.53 -4.43
C LYS A 33 -8.54 -8.21 -3.93
N TYR A 34 -9.76 -8.21 -3.41
CA TYR A 34 -10.52 -6.99 -3.13
C TYR A 34 -10.97 -6.91 -1.68
N VAL A 35 -10.79 -5.74 -1.09
CA VAL A 35 -11.28 -5.39 0.25
C VAL A 35 -12.14 -4.15 0.14
N ASP A 36 -13.35 -4.18 0.70
CA ASP A 36 -14.25 -3.01 0.74
C ASP A 36 -14.55 -2.58 2.17
N LYS A 37 -14.58 -1.27 2.34
CA LYS A 37 -15.04 -0.61 3.56
C LYS A 37 -15.67 0.72 3.22
N SER A 38 -16.95 0.73 2.85
CA SER A 38 -17.79 1.94 2.82
C SER A 38 -17.12 3.16 2.16
N GLY A 39 -16.84 3.06 0.85
CA GLY A 39 -16.16 4.12 0.09
C GLY A 39 -14.62 4.06 0.18
N PHE A 40 -14.09 2.96 0.70
CA PHE A 40 -12.68 2.56 0.65
C PHE A 40 -12.62 1.20 -0.04
N LEU A 41 -12.22 1.19 -1.31
CA LEU A 41 -12.03 -0.04 -2.08
C LEU A 41 -10.54 -0.26 -2.30
N LEU A 42 -10.03 -1.44 -1.95
CA LEU A 42 -8.64 -1.78 -2.05
C LEU A 42 -8.44 -3.01 -2.94
N GLU A 43 -7.47 -2.94 -3.85
CA GLU A 43 -7.03 -4.05 -4.69
C GLU A 43 -5.51 -4.25 -4.59
N ILE A 44 -5.05 -5.50 -4.55
CA ILE A 44 -3.63 -5.82 -4.78
C ILE A 44 -3.43 -6.31 -6.21
N ARG A 45 -2.64 -5.56 -6.99
CA ARG A 45 -2.36 -5.86 -8.41
C ARG A 45 -0.87 -5.89 -8.72
N ARG A 46 -0.51 -6.58 -9.80
CA ARG A 46 0.86 -6.53 -10.36
C ARG A 46 1.14 -5.11 -10.87
N ASN A 47 2.37 -4.66 -10.68
CA ASN A 47 2.85 -3.43 -11.30
C ASN A 47 3.40 -3.75 -12.70
N GLU A 48 2.80 -3.17 -13.74
CA GLU A 48 3.24 -3.39 -15.12
C GLU A 48 4.62 -2.80 -15.39
N ASP A 49 4.99 -1.75 -14.64
CA ASP A 49 6.29 -1.10 -14.69
C ASP A 49 7.36 -1.85 -13.87
N TYR A 50 7.09 -3.06 -13.36
CA TYR A 50 8.06 -3.80 -12.55
C TYR A 50 9.40 -4.00 -13.30
N ASP A 51 10.47 -3.48 -12.69
CA ASP A 51 11.85 -3.68 -13.14
C ASP A 51 12.72 -3.96 -11.92
N LYS A 52 13.21 -5.20 -11.83
CA LYS A 52 14.00 -5.67 -10.68
C LYS A 52 15.28 -4.87 -10.43
N GLN A 53 15.92 -4.32 -11.47
CA GLN A 53 17.15 -3.56 -11.28
C GLN A 53 16.84 -2.14 -10.84
N LYS A 54 15.89 -1.49 -11.50
CA LYS A 54 15.48 -0.13 -11.14
C LYS A 54 14.82 -0.06 -9.76
N ALA A 55 14.15 -1.13 -9.33
CA ALA A 55 13.55 -1.25 -8.01
C ALA A 55 14.56 -1.07 -6.85
N LYS A 56 15.85 -1.36 -7.08
CA LYS A 56 16.91 -1.19 -6.08
C LYS A 56 17.35 0.26 -5.90
N GLU A 57 17.01 1.14 -6.84
CA GLU A 57 17.42 2.54 -6.80
C GLU A 57 16.63 3.29 -5.73
N PHE A 58 17.32 4.01 -4.86
CA PHE A 58 16.68 4.83 -3.83
C PHE A 58 16.83 6.32 -4.18
N PRO A 59 15.79 7.15 -4.03
CA PRO A 59 14.48 6.85 -3.45
C PRO A 59 13.39 6.49 -4.47
N ASP A 60 13.67 6.61 -5.77
CA ASP A 60 12.62 6.61 -6.81
C ASP A 60 12.32 5.21 -7.38
N GLY A 61 13.12 4.20 -7.02
CA GLY A 61 12.95 2.82 -7.46
C GLY A 61 11.64 2.17 -7.03
N PHE A 62 10.93 2.73 -6.04
CA PHE A 62 9.63 2.19 -5.61
C PHE A 62 8.60 2.10 -6.74
N LEU A 63 8.69 2.98 -7.73
CA LEU A 63 7.84 2.96 -8.93
C LEU A 63 7.95 1.64 -9.71
N TYR A 64 9.05 0.91 -9.51
CA TYR A 64 9.37 -0.35 -10.15
C TYR A 64 9.21 -1.55 -9.21
N PHE A 65 8.53 -1.41 -8.05
CA PHE A 65 8.21 -2.55 -7.18
C PHE A 65 7.18 -3.48 -7.86
N PRO A 66 7.18 -4.80 -7.55
CA PRO A 66 6.42 -5.80 -8.31
C PRO A 66 4.91 -5.71 -8.14
N PHE A 67 4.43 -5.13 -7.04
CA PHE A 67 3.01 -5.03 -6.75
C PHE A 67 2.62 -3.63 -6.28
N CYS A 68 1.36 -3.30 -6.51
CA CYS A 68 0.71 -2.10 -6.02
C CYS A 68 -0.54 -2.50 -5.24
N ILE A 69 -0.73 -1.88 -4.08
CA ILE A 69 -2.02 -1.81 -3.40
C ILE A 69 -2.70 -0.54 -3.90
N GLU A 70 -3.73 -0.68 -4.71
CA GLU A 70 -4.55 0.44 -5.16
C GLU A 70 -5.70 0.64 -4.20
N ILE A 71 -5.91 1.90 -3.80
CA ILE A 71 -6.95 2.27 -2.86
C ILE A 71 -7.75 3.39 -3.52
N GLU A 72 -8.99 3.08 -3.86
CA GLU A 72 -9.98 4.06 -4.29
C GLU A 72 -10.74 4.56 -3.06
N ILE A 73 -10.77 5.88 -2.89
CA ILE A 73 -11.37 6.57 -1.77
C ILE A 73 -12.40 7.55 -2.33
N ASP A 74 -13.62 7.47 -1.85
CA ASP A 74 -14.62 8.49 -2.12
C ASP A 74 -14.14 9.84 -1.56
N GLU A 75 -14.11 10.87 -2.40
CA GLU A 75 -13.49 12.17 -2.11
C GLU A 75 -14.14 12.89 -0.93
N LEU A 76 -15.41 12.58 -0.65
CA LEU A 76 -16.14 13.07 0.52
C LEU A 76 -15.67 12.45 1.84
N ILE A 77 -14.82 11.41 1.79
CA ILE A 77 -14.47 10.52 2.90
C ILE A 77 -12.97 10.57 3.25
N ILE A 78 -12.19 11.53 2.71
CA ILE A 78 -10.83 11.77 3.24
C ILE A 78 -10.94 12.28 4.67
N SER A 79 -10.92 11.33 5.57
CA SER A 79 -11.19 11.46 6.98
C SER A 79 -9.97 11.00 7.77
N PRO A 80 -9.84 11.43 9.03
CA PRO A 80 -8.81 10.90 9.92
C PRO A 80 -8.82 9.36 10.01
N SER A 81 -9.99 8.71 9.88
CA SER A 81 -10.08 7.24 9.85
C SER A 81 -9.44 6.64 8.61
N THR A 82 -9.66 7.21 7.42
CA THR A 82 -9.03 6.73 6.17
C THR A 82 -7.51 6.84 6.24
N ILE A 83 -7.01 7.97 6.73
CA ILE A 83 -5.57 8.18 6.95
C ILE A 83 -5.04 7.19 8.00
N SER A 84 -5.79 6.93 9.07
CA SER A 84 -5.43 5.92 10.08
C SER A 84 -5.32 4.52 9.47
N ASP A 85 -6.26 4.12 8.63
CA ASP A 85 -6.28 2.78 8.03
C ASP A 85 -5.10 2.58 7.05
N ILE A 86 -4.79 3.58 6.21
CA ILE A 86 -3.60 3.54 5.34
C ILE A 86 -2.32 3.46 6.16
N ASN A 87 -2.24 4.21 7.27
CA ASN A 87 -1.10 4.15 8.18
C ASN A 87 -0.94 2.77 8.83
N LYS A 88 -2.04 2.10 9.20
CA LYS A 88 -1.99 0.73 9.72
C LYS A 88 -1.42 -0.23 8.68
N ILE A 89 -1.88 -0.13 7.43
CA ILE A 89 -1.39 -0.96 6.31
C ILE A 89 0.11 -0.77 6.11
N LEU A 90 0.57 0.48 5.97
CA LEU A 90 1.99 0.80 5.82
C LEU A 90 2.84 0.28 6.98
N LYS A 91 2.39 0.52 8.22
CA LYS A 91 3.07 0.03 9.41
C LYS A 91 3.18 -1.49 9.38
N LYS A 92 2.09 -2.19 9.04
CA LYS A 92 2.08 -3.66 8.99
C LYS A 92 3.03 -4.20 7.93
N LEU A 93 3.11 -3.57 6.77
CA LEU A 93 4.08 -3.92 5.72
C LEU A 93 5.52 -3.76 6.23
N TRP A 94 5.86 -2.60 6.82
CA TRP A 94 7.20 -2.34 7.32
C TRP A 94 7.60 -3.22 8.52
N ASP A 95 6.66 -3.50 9.43
CA ASP A 95 6.86 -4.44 10.55
C ASP A 95 7.22 -5.84 10.03
N ASN A 96 6.65 -6.25 8.89
CA ASN A 96 6.94 -7.51 8.21
C ASN A 96 8.09 -7.41 7.19
N LYS A 97 8.90 -6.35 7.28
CA LYS A 97 10.08 -6.12 6.42
C LYS A 97 9.77 -6.06 4.92
N LYS A 98 8.56 -5.65 4.56
CA LYS A 98 8.17 -5.43 3.16
C LYS A 98 8.45 -3.97 2.78
N ALA A 99 9.21 -3.77 1.70
CA ALA A 99 9.42 -2.44 1.15
C ALA A 99 8.06 -1.89 0.70
N ALA A 100 7.68 -0.71 1.17
CA ALA A 100 6.40 -0.10 0.80
C ALA A 100 6.53 1.42 0.77
N VAL A 101 6.07 2.04 -0.32
CA VAL A 101 6.04 3.49 -0.52
C VAL A 101 4.70 3.90 -1.11
N THR A 102 4.10 4.94 -0.55
CA THR A 102 2.83 5.49 -1.05
C THR A 102 3.09 6.58 -2.07
N SER A 103 2.28 6.59 -3.13
CA SER A 103 2.05 7.75 -3.99
C SER A 103 0.60 8.21 -3.87
N SER A 104 0.38 9.39 -3.33
CA SER A 104 -0.94 9.96 -3.04
C SER A 104 -0.89 11.48 -2.82
N PRO A 105 -1.95 12.24 -3.19
CA PRO A 105 -2.06 13.68 -2.90
C PRO A 105 -1.93 14.05 -1.41
N PHE A 106 -2.12 13.09 -0.50
CA PHE A 106 -2.08 13.30 0.95
C PHE A 106 -0.89 12.60 1.65
N GLU A 107 0.17 12.23 0.92
CA GLU A 107 1.37 11.59 1.47
C GLU A 107 1.93 12.26 2.73
N GLN A 108 1.86 13.60 2.81
CA GLN A 108 2.36 14.36 3.95
C GLN A 108 1.61 14.09 5.26
N LEU A 109 0.37 13.58 5.19
CA LEU A 109 -0.44 13.19 6.35
C LEU A 109 -0.14 11.75 6.80
N LEU A 110 0.60 10.99 5.99
CA LEU A 110 0.96 9.61 6.30
C LEU A 110 2.22 9.57 7.14
N SER A 111 2.33 8.53 7.96
CA SER A 111 3.51 8.20 8.74
C SER A 111 4.71 8.17 7.81
N LYS A 112 5.79 8.84 8.21
CA LYS A 112 7.04 8.86 7.44
C LYS A 112 6.85 9.35 5.99
N SER A 113 5.86 10.22 5.75
CA SER A 113 5.48 10.72 4.42
C SER A 113 5.22 9.59 3.41
N GLY A 114 4.54 8.54 3.86
CA GLY A 114 4.23 7.37 3.03
C GLY A 114 5.44 6.47 2.73
N GLY A 115 6.60 6.72 3.33
CA GLY A 115 7.84 5.94 3.14
C GLY A 115 8.80 6.50 2.10
N TYR A 116 8.40 7.52 1.33
CA TYR A 116 9.25 8.13 0.31
C TYR A 116 10.43 8.87 0.96
N LYS A 117 11.65 8.66 0.43
CA LYS A 117 12.91 9.18 0.97
C LYS A 117 13.20 8.78 2.43
N ASN A 118 12.46 7.84 3.01
CA ASN A 118 12.71 7.37 4.36
C ASN A 118 13.68 6.18 4.38
N ARG A 119 14.83 6.34 5.04
CA ARG A 119 15.86 5.30 5.17
C ARG A 119 15.49 4.13 6.08
N GLU A 120 14.46 4.29 6.90
CA GLU A 120 13.92 3.21 7.75
C GLU A 120 12.92 2.32 6.98
N THR A 121 12.49 2.73 5.78
CA THR A 121 11.73 1.84 4.89
C THR A 121 12.62 0.64 4.55
N PRO A 122 12.14 -0.60 4.74
CA PRO A 122 12.94 -1.81 4.49
C PRO A 122 13.11 -2.03 2.99
N TRP A 123 14.00 -1.24 2.38
CA TRP A 123 14.28 -1.27 0.96
C TRP A 123 14.93 -2.60 0.56
N ILE A 124 14.71 -2.99 -0.69
CA ILE A 124 15.18 -4.24 -1.28
C ILE A 124 16.64 -4.22 -1.72
#